data_AF-A0A838RH96-F1
#
_entry.id   AF-A0A838RH96-F1
#
_cell.length_a   1.000
_cell.length_b   1.000
_cell.length_c   1.000
_cell.angle_alpha   90.00
_cell.angle_beta   90.00
_cell.angle_gamma   90.00
#
_symmetry.space_group_name_H-M   'P 1'
#
loop_
_entity.id
_entity.type
_entity.pdbx_description
1 polymer ?
#
loop_
_entity_poly.entity_id
_entity_poly.type
_entity_poly.pdbx_seq_one_letter_code
_entity_poly.pdbx_strand_id
1 'polypeptide(L)'
;SNTLPDNPDAPDFLLDTYHSWKMGGTGEKANWAIAQVVARRFKLLLAGGLTPETVADAIHTVQPWGVDVVSGVESAPGVKDHDRVREFIRQVKAAAQGSGEMKD
;
A
#
# COMPACT_ATOMS: atom_id res chain seq x y z
N SER A 1 -21.48 -21.01 12.13
CA SER A 1 -20.97 -19.65 11.86
C SER A 1 -19.63 -19.81 11.16
N ASN A 2 -19.50 -19.36 9.91
CA ASN A 2 -18.26 -19.48 9.13
C ASN A 2 -17.40 -18.22 9.30
N THR A 3 -17.26 -17.76 10.55
CA THR A 3 -16.37 -16.67 10.90
C THR A 3 -14.96 -17.22 10.90
N LEU A 4 -14.09 -16.64 10.07
CA LEU A 4 -12.65 -16.85 10.19
C LEU A 4 -12.26 -16.59 11.66
N PRO A 5 -11.39 -17.41 12.26
CA PRO A 5 -10.94 -17.18 13.62
C PRO A 5 -10.34 -15.77 13.72
N ASP A 6 -10.59 -15.09 14.83
CA ASP A 6 -9.97 -13.79 15.13
C ASP A 6 -8.45 -13.95 15.03
N ASN A 7 -7.87 -13.48 13.93
CA ASN A 7 -6.44 -13.46 13.72
C ASN A 7 -5.96 -12.03 13.95
N PRO A 8 -5.29 -11.73 15.08
CA PRO A 8 -4.80 -10.39 15.36
C PRO A 8 -3.74 -9.93 14.36
N ASP A 9 -3.19 -10.81 13.54
CA ASP A 9 -2.18 -10.47 12.52
C ASP A 9 -2.78 -10.29 11.11
N ALA A 10 -4.11 -10.38 10.96
CA ALA A 10 -4.78 -10.14 9.68
C ALA A 10 -5.21 -8.67 9.50
N PRO A 11 -5.24 -8.18 8.25
CA PRO A 11 -5.88 -6.89 7.95
C PRO A 11 -7.40 -6.99 8.10
N ASP A 12 -8.03 -5.89 8.52
CA ASP A 12 -9.50 -5.75 8.54
C ASP A 12 -10.04 -5.53 7.13
N PHE A 13 -9.29 -4.78 6.32
CA PHE A 13 -9.68 -4.40 4.95
C PHE A 13 -8.47 -4.44 4.02
N LEU A 14 -8.73 -4.88 2.78
CA LEU A 14 -7.86 -4.60 1.62
C LEU A 14 -8.56 -3.54 0.78
N LEU A 15 -7.89 -2.42 0.52
CA LEU A 15 -8.40 -1.38 -0.38
C LEU A 15 -7.53 -1.30 -1.64
N ASP A 16 -8.11 -1.67 -2.77
CA ASP A 16 -7.48 -1.50 -4.08
C ASP A 16 -7.80 -0.10 -4.62
N THR A 17 -6.75 0.72 -4.76
CA THR A 17 -6.85 2.12 -5.19
C THR A 17 -6.55 2.33 -6.67
N TYR A 18 -6.30 1.26 -7.44
CA TYR A 18 -5.97 1.35 -8.85
C TYR A 18 -7.19 1.70 -9.71
N HIS A 19 -7.03 2.68 -10.62
CA HIS A 19 -8.01 3.01 -11.63
C HIS A 19 -7.35 3.10 -13.01
N SER A 20 -7.75 2.23 -13.95
CA SER A 20 -7.17 2.13 -15.30
C SER A 20 -7.54 3.28 -16.25
N TRP A 21 -8.45 4.18 -15.84
CA TRP A 21 -8.92 5.32 -16.62
C TRP A 21 -8.83 6.58 -15.75
N LYS A 22 -7.77 7.38 -15.93
CA LYS A 22 -7.74 8.86 -15.83
C LYS A 22 -6.30 9.38 -15.71
N MET A 23 -5.83 10.04 -16.76
CA MET A 23 -4.92 11.18 -16.63
C MET A 23 -5.74 12.36 -16.09
N GLY A 24 -5.50 12.81 -14.86
CA GLY A 24 -6.15 13.99 -14.31
C GLY A 24 -5.88 14.25 -12.82
N GLY A 25 -4.83 15.03 -12.55
CA GLY A 25 -4.51 15.93 -11.42
C GLY A 25 -4.92 15.69 -9.96
N THR A 26 -5.96 14.91 -9.64
CA THR A 26 -6.53 14.79 -8.28
C THR A 26 -6.97 13.37 -7.89
N GLY A 27 -7.07 12.42 -8.84
CA GLY A 27 -7.59 11.07 -8.60
C GLY A 27 -6.75 10.21 -7.64
N GLU A 28 -5.43 10.23 -7.76
CA GLU A 28 -4.53 9.46 -6.87
C GLU A 28 -4.58 9.98 -5.43
N LYS A 29 -4.55 11.31 -5.25
CA LYS A 29 -4.63 11.94 -3.92
C LYS A 29 -6.00 11.75 -3.26
N ALA A 30 -7.09 11.78 -4.03
CA ALA A 30 -8.44 11.55 -3.51
C ALA A 30 -8.62 10.10 -3.01
N ASN A 31 -8.06 9.12 -3.72
CA ASN A 31 -8.07 7.73 -3.28
C ASN A 31 -7.23 7.52 -2.01
N TRP A 32 -6.05 8.13 -1.93
CA TRP A 32 -5.20 8.04 -0.73
C TRP A 32 -5.78 8.77 0.48
N ALA A 33 -6.51 9.88 0.27
CA ALA A 33 -7.22 10.55 1.36
C ALA A 33 -8.28 9.64 2.00
N ILE A 34 -9.03 8.90 1.19
CA ILE A 34 -10.00 7.90 1.69
C ILE A 34 -9.27 6.76 2.40
N ALA A 35 -8.21 6.23 1.78
CA ALA A 35 -7.40 5.18 2.38
C ALA A 35 -6.83 5.61 3.75
N GLN A 36 -6.38 6.86 3.88
CA GLN A 36 -5.87 7.42 5.13
C GLN A 36 -6.96 7.45 6.21
N VAL A 37 -8.20 7.82 5.86
CA VAL A 37 -9.32 7.79 6.81
C VAL A 37 -9.60 6.36 7.29
N VAL A 38 -9.55 5.37 6.41
CA VAL A 38 -9.74 3.95 6.77
C VAL A 38 -8.60 3.45 7.65
N ALA A 39 -7.35 3.74 7.29
CA ALA A 39 -6.15 3.32 8.03
C ALA A 39 -6.09 3.86 9.46
N ARG A 40 -6.68 5.04 9.73
CA ARG A 40 -6.78 5.59 11.09
C ARG A 40 -7.65 4.76 12.03
N ARG A 41 -8.56 3.94 11.49
CA ARG A 41 -9.55 3.20 12.29
C ARG A 41 -9.38 1.69 12.25
N PHE A 42 -8.76 1.17 11.19
CA PHE A 42 -8.67 -0.25 10.87
C PHE A 42 -7.29 -0.63 10.34
N LYS A 43 -6.92 -1.90 10.46
CA LYS A 43 -5.72 -2.47 9.85
C LYS A 43 -5.93 -2.57 8.34
N LEU A 44 -5.51 -1.52 7.64
CA LEU A 44 -5.64 -1.43 6.20
C LEU A 44 -4.44 -2.07 5.47
N LEU A 45 -4.71 -3.03 4.60
CA LEU A 45 -3.79 -3.48 3.56
C LEU A 45 -4.05 -2.64 2.29
N LEU A 46 -3.12 -1.73 1.97
CA LEU A 46 -3.24 -0.84 0.81
C LEU A 46 -2.74 -1.54 -0.45
N ALA A 47 -3.58 -1.59 -1.49
CA ALA A 47 -3.25 -2.17 -2.78
C ALA A 47 -3.53 -1.18 -3.92
N GLY A 48 -3.16 -1.59 -5.13
CA GLY A 48 -3.51 -0.88 -6.36
C GLY A 48 -2.44 0.08 -6.83
N GLY A 49 -1.81 -0.24 -7.97
CA GLY A 49 -0.88 0.66 -8.65
C GLY A 49 0.41 1.00 -7.89
N LEU A 50 0.68 0.36 -6.75
CA LEU A 50 1.93 0.59 -6.00
C LEU A 50 3.13 0.11 -6.80
N THR A 51 4.17 0.93 -6.85
CA THR A 51 5.45 0.62 -7.49
C THR A 51 6.59 0.93 -6.53
N PRO A 52 7.82 0.49 -6.80
CA PRO A 52 8.96 0.87 -5.96
C PRO A 52 9.15 2.39 -5.86
N GLU A 53 8.74 3.14 -6.88
CA GLU A 53 8.85 4.59 -6.94
C GLU A 53 7.75 5.31 -6.13
N THR A 54 6.58 4.71 -5.93
CA THR A 54 5.41 5.36 -5.29
C THR A 54 5.11 4.86 -3.88
N VAL A 55 5.62 3.67 -3.50
CA VAL A 55 5.22 3.01 -2.25
C VAL A 55 5.62 3.77 -0.99
N ALA A 56 6.76 4.46 -1.00
CA ALA A 56 7.21 5.25 0.14
C ALA A 56 6.23 6.40 0.46
N ASP A 57 5.87 7.18 -0.58
CA ASP A 57 4.90 8.27 -0.46
C ASP A 57 3.52 7.78 -0.03
N ALA A 58 3.10 6.62 -0.57
CA ALA A 58 1.85 5.98 -0.18
C ALA A 58 1.85 5.60 1.31
N ILE A 59 2.94 5.03 1.82
CA ILE A 59 3.09 4.70 3.24
C ILE A 59 3.07 5.97 4.10
N HIS A 60 3.85 6.99 3.75
CA HIS A 60 3.91 8.24 4.52
C HIS A 60 2.55 8.94 4.55
N THR A 61 1.83 8.94 3.44
CA THR A 61 0.51 9.58 3.32
C THR A 61 -0.57 8.78 4.02
N VAL A 62 -0.70 7.49 3.72
CA VAL A 62 -1.85 6.67 4.15
C VAL A 62 -1.64 6.09 5.55
N GLN A 63 -0.38 5.84 5.95
CA GLN A 63 -0.02 5.11 7.17
C GLN A 63 -0.77 3.76 7.29
N PRO A 64 -0.73 2.90 6.25
CA PRO A 64 -1.45 1.63 6.25
C PRO A 64 -0.80 0.61 7.19
N TRP A 65 -1.55 -0.42 7.58
CA TRP A 65 -1.00 -1.56 8.33
C TRP A 65 -0.03 -2.39 7.46
N GLY A 66 -0.33 -2.51 6.17
CA GLY A 66 0.55 -3.15 5.19
C GLY A 66 0.30 -2.66 3.78
N VAL A 67 1.13 -3.10 2.84
CA VAL A 67 0.96 -2.84 1.40
C VAL A 67 0.97 -4.15 0.62
N ASP A 68 0.20 -4.20 -0.46
CA ASP A 68 0.17 -5.29 -1.43
C ASP A 68 0.55 -4.80 -2.83
N VAL A 69 1.33 -5.61 -3.56
CA VAL A 69 1.83 -5.24 -4.89
C VAL A 69 1.77 -6.42 -5.86
N VAL A 70 1.17 -6.17 -7.02
CA VAL A 70 1.10 -7.12 -8.13
C VAL A 70 1.91 -6.59 -9.32
N SER A 71 1.31 -5.79 -10.19
CA SER A 71 1.90 -5.38 -11.47
C SER A 71 3.07 -4.40 -11.34
N GLY A 72 3.14 -3.61 -10.27
CA GLY A 72 4.22 -2.62 -10.10
C GLY A 72 5.63 -3.21 -9.95
N VAL A 73 5.72 -4.52 -9.71
CA VAL A 73 6.98 -5.28 -9.61
C VAL A 73 7.09 -6.36 -10.70
N GLU A 74 6.29 -6.27 -11.76
CA GLU A 74 6.33 -7.19 -12.90
C GLU A 74 7.10 -6.59 -14.08
N SER A 75 7.86 -7.43 -14.80
CA SER A 75 8.48 -7.05 -16.09
C SER A 75 7.52 -7.22 -17.26
N ALA A 76 6.56 -8.13 -17.11
CA ALA A 76 5.45 -8.41 -18.02
C ALA A 76 4.29 -9.01 -17.20
N PRO A 77 3.03 -8.97 -17.67
CA PRO A 77 1.89 -9.46 -16.90
C PRO A 77 2.11 -10.88 -16.33
N GLY A 78 2.09 -11.01 -15.01
CA GLY A 78 2.31 -12.27 -14.28
C GLY A 78 3.77 -12.71 -14.15
N VAL A 79 4.74 -11.95 -14.66
CA VAL A 79 6.18 -12.24 -14.57
C VAL A 79 6.85 -11.25 -13.65
N LYS A 80 7.25 -11.70 -12.45
CA LYS A 80 7.91 -10.86 -11.44
C LYS A 80 9.33 -10.50 -11.85
N ASP A 81 9.67 -9.23 -11.72
CA ASP A 81 11.04 -8.74 -11.82
C ASP A 81 11.67 -8.74 -10.42
N HIS A 82 12.70 -9.57 -10.23
CA HIS A 82 13.33 -9.73 -8.93
C HIS A 82 14.02 -8.44 -8.44
N ASP A 83 14.55 -7.61 -9.34
CA ASP A 83 15.18 -6.35 -8.97
C ASP A 83 14.12 -5.35 -8.49
N ARG A 84 12.98 -5.27 -9.19
CA ARG A 84 11.84 -4.43 -8.76
C ARG A 84 11.24 -4.91 -7.45
N VAL A 85 11.13 -6.22 -7.21
CA VAL A 85 10.66 -6.77 -5.92
C VAL A 85 11.61 -6.36 -4.78
N ARG A 86 12.93 -6.50 -4.97
CA ARG A 86 13.91 -6.10 -3.95
C ARG A 86 13.84 -4.61 -3.65
N GLU A 87 13.75 -3.80 -4.70
CA GLU A 87 13.64 -2.35 -4.58
C GLU A 87 12.34 -1.94 -3.86
N PHE A 88 11.20 -2.56 -4.20
CA PHE A 88 9.94 -2.33 -3.51
C PHE A 88 10.04 -2.61 -2.00
N ILE A 89 10.58 -3.78 -1.64
CA ILE A 89 10.76 -4.15 -0.22
C ILE A 89 11.70 -3.17 0.50
N ARG A 90 12.77 -2.74 -0.17
CA ARG A 90 13.72 -1.76 0.38
C ARG A 90 13.02 -0.44 0.71
N GLN A 91 12.21 0.06 -0.22
CA GLN A 91 11.46 1.32 -0.07
C GLN A 91 10.40 1.23 1.04
N VAL A 92 9.67 0.11 1.11
CA VAL A 92 8.71 -0.15 2.21
C VAL A 92 9.39 -0.11 3.57
N LYS A 93 10.52 -0.80 3.72
CA LYS A 93 11.26 -0.87 4.99
C LYS A 93 11.81 0.51 5.38
N ALA A 94 12.37 1.25 4.43
CA ALA A 94 12.89 2.59 4.68
C ALA A 94 11.78 3.55 5.15
N ALA A 95 10.62 3.52 4.48
CA ALA A 95 9.48 4.38 4.83
C ALA A 95 8.89 4.05 6.23
N ALA A 96 8.86 2.77 6.60
CA ALA A 96 8.37 2.33 7.91
C ALA A 96 9.27 2.80 9.07
N GLN A 97 10.60 2.83 8.89
CA GLN A 97 11.53 3.26 9.93
C GLN A 97 11.48 4.78 10.18
N GLY A 98 11.30 5.59 9.13
CA GLY A 98 11.19 7.05 9.28
C GLY A 98 9.89 7.55 9.95
N SER A 99 8.88 6.68 10.12
CA SER A 99 7.61 7.05 10.76
C SER A 99 7.63 6.91 12.29
N GLY A 100 8.68 6.31 12.86
CA GLY A 100 8.83 6.06 14.29
C GLY A 100 9.48 7.19 15.11
N GLU A 101 10.22 8.10 14.46
CA GLU A 101 11.03 9.14 15.13
C GLU A 101 10.29 10.47 15.37
N MET A 102 9.06 10.61 14.88
CA MET A 102 8.28 11.86 15.02
C MET A 102 7.08 11.62 15.94
N LYS A 103 7.33 11.23 17.20
CA LYS A 103 6.31 11.04 18.23
C LYS A 103 6.68 11.57 19.63
N ASP A 104 7.61 12.51 19.72
CA ASP A 104 7.92 13.23 20.97
C ASP A 104 7.34 14.65 20.97
#